data_AF-A0A6N3BFZ9-F1
#
_entry.id   AF-A0A6N3BFZ9-F1
#
_cell.length_a   1.000
_cell.length_b   1.000
_cell.length_c   1.000
_cell.angle_alpha   90.00
_cell.angle_beta   90.00
_cell.angle_gamma   90.00
#
_symmetry.space_group_name_H-M   'P 1'
#
loop_
_entity.id
_entity.type
_entity.pdbx_description
1 polymer ?
#
loop_
_entity_poly.entity_id
_entity_poly.type
_entity_poly.pdbx_seq_one_letter_code
_entity_poly.pdbx_strand_id
1 'polypeptide(L)'
;MNNKVVLKILIVIMFIMPIVSIEDIVPWAIALFFIHKSIKGFKAKDDLKPIILNTVYCGGIIFFYNVIARYIENILIKAWL
;
A
#
# COMPACT_ATOMS: atom_id res chain seq x y z
N MET A 1 15.78 -19.02 3.14
CA MET A 1 14.39 -18.73 2.70
C MET A 1 14.45 -18.32 1.22
N ASN A 2 13.63 -18.88 0.34
CA ASN A 2 13.70 -18.62 -1.11
C ASN A 2 13.15 -17.21 -1.43
N ASN A 3 13.88 -16.39 -2.21
CA ASN A 3 13.47 -15.03 -2.58
C ASN A 3 12.06 -14.98 -3.19
N LYS A 4 11.67 -16.02 -3.95
CA LYS A 4 10.31 -16.13 -4.52
C LYS A 4 9.22 -16.28 -3.44
N VAL A 5 9.54 -16.92 -2.32
CA VAL A 5 8.63 -17.06 -1.18
C VAL A 5 8.49 -15.71 -0.47
N VAL A 6 9.60 -14.99 -0.27
CA VAL A 6 9.59 -13.64 0.34
C VAL A 6 8.76 -12.67 -0.50
N LEU A 7 8.90 -12.68 -1.83
CA LEU A 7 8.08 -11.86 -2.72
C LEU A 7 6.58 -12.13 -2.53
N LYS A 8 6.15 -13.40 -2.46
CA LYS A 8 4.74 -13.75 -2.25
C LYS A 8 4.21 -13.19 -0.93
N ILE A 9 4.99 -13.31 0.15
CA ILE A 9 4.62 -12.76 1.46
C ILE A 9 4.44 -11.23 1.38
N LEU A 10 5.39 -10.52 0.75
CA LEU A 10 5.32 -9.06 0.60
C LEU A 10 4.13 -8.61 -0.25
N ILE A 11 3.77 -9.36 -1.30
CA ILE A 11 2.57 -9.10 -2.10
C ILE A 11 1.31 -9.28 -1.29
N VAL A 12 1.20 -10.36 -0.51
CA VAL A 12 0.03 -10.60 0.36
C VAL A 12 -0.12 -9.48 1.38
N ILE A 13 0.99 -9.03 1.99
CA ILE A 13 0.98 -7.89 2.92
C ILE A 13 0.44 -6.63 2.23
N MET A 14 0.96 -6.29 1.05
CA MET A 14 0.49 -5.11 0.29
C MET A 14 -0.99 -5.23 -0.11
N PHE A 15 -1.49 -6.44 -0.38
CA PHE A 15 -2.88 -6.68 -0.75
C PHE A 15 -3.84 -6.54 0.43
N ILE A 16 -3.41 -6.87 1.65
CA ILE A 16 -4.23 -6.78 2.87
C ILE A 16 -4.25 -5.35 3.43
N MET A 17 -3.20 -4.56 3.19
CA MET A 17 -3.09 -3.17 3.70
C MET A 17 -4.32 -2.26 3.43
N PRO A 18 -4.92 -2.25 2.22
CA PRO A 18 -6.11 -1.45 1.94
C PRO A 18 -7.33 -1.79 2.80
N ILE A 19 -7.42 -3.02 3.30
CA ILE A 19 -8.58 -3.50 4.09
C ILE A 19 -8.68 -2.75 5.43
N VAL A 20 -7.55 -2.29 5.97
CA VAL A 20 -7.49 -1.55 7.23
C VAL A 20 -7.75 -0.05 7.02
N SER A 21 -7.84 0.39 5.77
CA SER A 21 -8.08 1.78 5.39
C SER A 21 -9.58 2.09 5.37
N ILE A 22 -9.94 3.38 5.42
CA ILE A 22 -11.28 3.86 5.07
C ILE A 22 -11.67 3.24 3.71
N GLU A 23 -12.90 2.73 3.60
CA GLU A 23 -13.43 2.02 2.43
C GLU A 23 -13.48 2.93 1.20
N ASP A 24 -12.34 3.05 0.55
CA ASP A 24 -12.14 3.91 -0.59
C ASP A 24 -11.33 3.16 -1.65
N ILE A 25 -11.61 3.48 -2.92
CA ILE A 25 -10.96 2.88 -4.07
C ILE A 25 -9.48 3.28 -4.18
N VAL A 26 -9.10 4.41 -3.58
CA VAL A 26 -7.74 4.96 -3.63
C VAL A 26 -6.70 4.04 -2.95
N PRO A 27 -6.89 3.58 -1.69
CA PRO A 27 -6.05 2.57 -1.06
C PRO A 27 -5.85 1.30 -1.89
N TRP A 28 -6.90 0.80 -2.52
CA TRP A 28 -6.83 -0.37 -3.41
C TRP A 28 -6.00 -0.12 -4.66
N ALA A 29 -6.18 1.04 -5.30
CA ALA A 29 -5.40 1.42 -6.47
C ALA A 29 -3.89 1.54 -6.14
N ILE A 30 -3.56 2.11 -4.98
CA ILE A 30 -2.19 2.22 -4.48
C ILE A 30 -1.57 0.82 -4.29
N ALA A 31 -2.28 -0.08 -3.61
CA ALA A 31 -1.79 -1.44 -3.39
C ALA A 31 -1.54 -2.20 -4.70
N LEU A 32 -2.50 -2.16 -5.62
CA LEU A 32 -2.36 -2.82 -6.93
C LEU A 32 -1.17 -2.26 -7.74
N PHE A 33 -0.96 -0.95 -7.71
CA PHE A 33 0.17 -0.30 -8.37
C PHE A 33 1.51 -0.82 -7.83
N PHE A 34 1.69 -0.84 -6.50
CA PHE A 34 2.94 -1.29 -5.88
C PHE A 34 3.16 -2.81 -6.02
N ILE A 35 2.10 -3.61 -6.01
CA ILE A 35 2.17 -5.05 -6.31
C ILE A 35 2.66 -5.25 -7.75
N HIS A 36 2.05 -4.58 -8.74
CA HIS A 36 2.47 -4.69 -10.13
C HIS A 36 3.93 -4.28 -10.33
N LYS A 37 4.32 -3.13 -9.76
CA LYS A 37 5.70 -2.63 -9.79
C LYS A 37 6.69 -3.61 -9.17
N SER A 38 6.32 -4.27 -8.08
CA SER A 38 7.16 -5.26 -7.39
C SER A 38 7.33 -6.55 -8.18
N ILE A 39 6.26 -7.07 -8.79
CA ILE A 39 6.33 -8.27 -9.66
C ILE A 39 7.22 -7.99 -10.87
N LYS A 40 7.03 -6.83 -11.53
CA LYS A 40 7.82 -6.43 -12.70
C LYS A 40 9.29 -6.23 -12.35
N GLY A 41 9.58 -5.58 -11.21
CA GLY A 41 10.94 -5.33 -10.73
C GLY A 41 11.67 -6.63 -10.37
N PHE A 42 10.99 -7.56 -9.71
CA PHE A 42 11.58 -8.86 -9.35
C PHE A 42 11.95 -9.68 -10.58
N LYS A 43 11.07 -9.78 -11.57
CA LYS A 43 11.35 -10.53 -12.81
C LYS A 43 12.60 -10.04 -13.56
N ALA A 44 12.97 -8.78 -13.39
CA ALA A 44 14.10 -8.18 -14.11
C ALA A 44 15.45 -8.38 -13.41
N LYS A 45 15.48 -8.45 -12.07
CA LYS A 45 16.73 -8.40 -11.29
C LYS A 45 16.84 -9.44 -10.17
N ASP A 46 15.77 -10.18 -9.88
CA ASP A 46 15.64 -11.11 -8.74
C ASP A 46 16.07 -10.51 -7.37
N ASP A 47 16.03 -9.17 -7.26
CA ASP A 47 16.43 -8.41 -6.07
C ASP A 47 15.21 -8.07 -5.19
N LEU A 48 15.34 -8.37 -3.91
CA LEU A 48 14.33 -8.14 -2.87
C LEU A 48 14.32 -6.71 -2.33
N LYS A 49 15.46 -6.01 -2.35
CA LYS A 49 15.58 -4.66 -1.80
C LYS A 49 14.54 -3.67 -2.35
N PRO A 50 14.30 -3.58 -3.68
CA PRO A 50 13.28 -2.69 -4.22
C PRO A 50 11.85 -3.10 -3.85
N ILE A 51 11.59 -4.39 -3.63
CA ILE A 51 10.27 -4.88 -3.23
C ILE A 51 9.95 -4.47 -1.80
N ILE A 52 10.92 -4.63 -0.88
CA ILE A 52 10.75 -4.22 0.51
C ILE A 52 10.46 -2.72 0.59
N LEU A 53 11.19 -1.90 -0.17
CA LEU A 53 10.92 -0.47 -0.28
C LEU A 53 9.51 -0.18 -0.81
N ASN A 54 9.07 -0.88 -1.86
CA ASN A 54 7.71 -0.74 -2.38
C ASN A 54 6.64 -1.11 -1.33
N THR A 55 6.86 -2.14 -0.52
CA THR A 55 5.94 -2.51 0.57
C THR A 55 5.87 -1.41 1.62
N VAL A 56 7.01 -0.84 2.02
CA VAL A 56 7.06 0.29 2.96
C VAL A 56 6.36 1.51 2.39
N TYR A 57 6.60 1.85 1.12
CA TYR A 57 5.92 2.97 0.45
C TYR A 57 4.42 2.76 0.31
N CYS A 58 3.99 1.55 -0.03
CA CYS A 58 2.57 1.19 -0.10
C CYS A 58 1.88 1.44 1.25
N GLY A 59 2.44 0.90 2.34
CA GLY A 59 1.91 1.09 3.68
C GLY A 59 1.94 2.54 4.13
N GLY A 60 3.04 3.25 3.88
CA GLY A 60 3.19 4.66 4.21
C GLY A 60 2.17 5.55 3.51
N ILE A 61 1.97 5.38 2.20
CA ILE A 61 1.02 6.18 1.43
C ILE A 61 -0.42 5.89 1.89
N ILE A 62 -0.79 4.63 2.12
CA ILE A 62 -2.11 4.27 2.64
C ILE A 62 -2.32 4.86 4.05
N PHE A 63 -1.31 4.83 4.90
CA PHE A 63 -1.38 5.45 6.22
C PHE A 63 -1.60 6.97 6.14
N PHE A 64 -0.81 7.67 5.32
CA PHE A 64 -0.97 9.11 5.10
C PHE A 64 -2.35 9.44 4.51
N TYR A 65 -2.85 8.63 3.59
CA TYR A 65 -4.19 8.78 3.03
C TYR A 65 -5.26 8.77 4.14
N ASN A 66 -5.20 7.79 5.03
CA ASN A 66 -6.14 7.69 6.15
C ASN A 66 -6.07 8.88 7.10
N VAL A 67 -4.87 9.36 7.43
CA VAL A 67 -4.69 10.53 8.29
C VAL A 67 -5.32 11.77 7.66
N ILE A 68 -5.09 11.99 6.36
CA ILE A 68 -5.65 13.14 5.62
C ILE A 68 -7.16 13.01 5.50
N ALA A 69 -7.67 11.86 5.09
CA ALA A 69 -9.11 11.64 4.93
C ALA A 69 -9.87 11.89 6.23
N ARG A 70 -9.34 11.38 7.37
CA ARG A 70 -9.96 11.59 8.68
C ARG A 70 -9.84 13.03 9.19
N TYR A 71 -8.78 13.73 8.82
CA TYR A 71 -8.65 15.16 9.10
C TYR A 71 -9.68 15.99 8.33
N ILE A 72 -9.86 15.70 7.04
CA ILE A 72 -10.86 16.35 6.19
C ILE A 72 -12.28 16.06 6.70
N GLU A 73 -12.58 14.80 7.05
CA GLU A 73 -13.86 14.40 7.63
C GLU A 73 -14.17 15.22 8.89
N ASN A 74 -13.22 15.34 9.81
CA ASN A 74 -13.39 16.13 11.03
C ASN A 74 -13.64 17.62 10.76
N ILE A 75 -12.99 18.20 9.75
CA ILE A 75 -13.22 19.60 9.36
C ILE A 75 -14.61 19.77 8.76
N LEU A 76 -15.00 18.89 7.84
CA LEU A 76 -16.31 18.94 7.18
C LEU A 76 -17.44 18.80 8.19
N ILE A 77 -17.33 17.87 9.15
CA ILE A 77 -18.31 17.71 10.23
C ILE A 77 -18.41 18.99 11.07
N LYS A 78 -17.27 19.61 11.42
CA LYS A 78 -17.25 20.88 12.20
C LYS A 78 -17.74 22.09 11.42
N ALA A 79 -17.65 22.09 10.09
CA ALA A 79 -18.13 23.16 9.24
C ALA A 79 -19.63 23.03 8.93
N TRP A 80 -20.20 21.83 9.10
CA TRP A 80 -21.60 21.54 8.86
C TRP A 80 -22.49 21.75 10.09
N LEU A 81 -21.92 21.68 11.30
CA LEU A 81 -22.52 22.07 12.58
C LEU A 81 -22.29 23.56 12.89
#